data_AF-A0AA97GUI5-F1
#
_entry.id   AF-A0AA97GUI5-F1
#
_cell.length_a   1.000
_cell.length_b   1.000
_cell.length_c   1.000
_cell.angle_alpha   90.00
_cell.angle_beta   90.00
_cell.angle_gamma   90.00
#
_symmetry.space_group_name_H-M   'P 1'
#
loop_
_entity.id
_entity.type
_entity.pdbx_description
1 polymer ?
#
loop_
_entity_poly.entity_id
_entity_poly.type
_entity_poly.pdbx_seq_one_letter_code
_entity_poly.pdbx_strand_id
1 'polypeptide(L)'
;MLHDRLMRILSGILLAPGVLHFVAPKPFDSIVPDEMPGSKRFWTYASGAAEVSIGAAVLVPRTRRTAAGLAAALFVVVFPANVNMIRLWVDKSPLLKSIAWARLPLQIPMIGLALLVRRGAPKRETDQTATD
;
A
#
# COMPACT_ATOMS: atom_id res chain seq x y z
N MET A 1 13.62 17.64 -7.14
CA MET A 1 12.64 18.34 -6.28
C MET A 1 11.24 17.71 -6.30
N LEU A 2 10.47 17.76 -7.40
CA LEU A 2 9.11 17.18 -7.43
C LEU A 2 9.11 15.66 -7.22
N HIS A 3 9.97 14.94 -7.94
CA HIS A 3 10.10 13.48 -7.80
C HIS A 3 10.47 13.05 -6.37
N ASP A 4 11.37 13.79 -5.72
CA ASP A 4 11.78 13.54 -4.33
C ASP A 4 10.63 13.76 -3.34
N ARG A 5 9.74 14.72 -3.62
CA ARG A 5 8.53 14.93 -2.82
C ARG A 5 7.56 13.76 -3.00
N LEU A 6 7.31 13.34 -4.25
CA LEU A 6 6.38 12.24 -4.55
C LEU A 6 6.84 10.91 -3.92
N MET A 7 8.13 10.59 -3.98
CA MET A 7 8.65 9.37 -3.36
C MET A 7 8.56 9.40 -1.83
N ARG A 8 8.75 10.56 -1.18
CA ARG A 8 8.55 10.72 0.27
C ARG A 8 7.09 10.57 0.67
N ILE A 9 6.17 11.14 -0.12
CA ILE A 9 4.73 10.98 0.11
C ILE A 9 4.34 9.51 -0.02
N LEU A 10 4.78 8.82 -1.08
CA LEU A 10 4.51 7.39 -1.27
C LEU A 10 5.08 6.55 -0.12
N SER A 11 6.31 6.83 0.30
CA SER A 11 6.94 6.17 1.43
C SER A 11 6.14 6.38 2.72
N GLY A 12 5.71 7.60 3.01
CA GLY A 12 4.87 7.90 4.18
C GLY A 12 3.52 7.17 4.15
N ILE A 13 2.86 7.12 2.99
CA ILE A 13 1.59 6.40 2.79
C ILE A 13 1.72 4.90 3.07
N LEU A 14 2.90 4.30 2.85
CA LEU A 14 3.16 2.89 3.13
C LEU A 14 3.64 2.67 4.58
N LEU A 15 4.60 3.46 5.03
CA LEU A 15 5.23 3.28 6.35
C LEU A 15 4.25 3.54 7.50
N ALA A 16 3.38 4.55 7.39
CA ALA A 16 2.45 4.90 8.46
C ALA A 16 1.46 3.76 8.78
N PRO A 17 0.64 3.26 7.83
CA PRO A 17 -0.21 2.11 8.09
C PRO A 17 0.59 0.82 8.35
N GLY A 18 1.72 0.63 7.67
CA GLY A 18 2.57 -0.55 7.86
C GLY A 18 3.07 -0.71 9.29
N VAL A 19 3.48 0.38 9.94
CA VAL A 19 3.81 0.37 11.37
C VAL A 19 2.55 0.16 12.23
N LEU A 20 1.43 0.76 11.86
CA LEU A 20 0.18 0.64 12.60
C LEU A 20 -0.37 -0.81 12.60
N HIS A 21 -0.08 -1.60 11.56
CA HIS A 21 -0.37 -3.04 11.52
C HIS A 21 0.34 -3.84 12.61
N PHE A 22 1.39 -3.33 13.24
CA PHE A 22 2.06 -3.98 14.37
C PHE A 22 1.65 -3.36 15.70
N VAL A 23 1.52 -2.03 15.74
CA VAL A 23 1.23 -1.28 16.98
C VAL A 23 -0.24 -1.38 17.39
N ALA A 24 -1.17 -1.27 16.45
CA ALA A 24 -2.60 -1.27 16.71
C ALA A 24 -3.33 -2.13 15.66
N PRO A 25 -3.23 -3.46 15.76
CA PRO A 25 -3.53 -4.32 14.61
C PRO A 25 -5.00 -4.75 14.54
N LYS A 26 -5.77 -4.62 15.64
CA LYS A 26 -7.19 -5.02 15.73
C LYS A 26 -8.11 -4.38 14.68
N PRO A 27 -8.00 -3.08 14.35
CA PRO A 27 -8.81 -2.48 13.28
C PRO A 27 -8.55 -3.13 11.92
N PHE A 28 -7.31 -3.57 11.66
CA PHE A 28 -6.93 -4.20 10.39
C PHE A 28 -7.36 -5.66 10.33
N ASP A 29 -7.27 -6.41 11.43
CA ASP A 29 -7.86 -7.76 11.48
C ASP A 29 -9.34 -7.70 11.12
N SER A 30 -10.04 -6.69 11.65
CA SER A 30 -11.49 -6.57 11.48
C SER A 30 -11.94 -6.37 10.05
N ILE A 31 -11.04 -6.00 9.13
CA ILE A 31 -11.36 -5.81 7.70
C ILE A 31 -10.87 -6.95 6.81
N VAL A 32 -10.04 -7.87 7.34
CA VAL A 32 -9.59 -9.06 6.60
C VAL A 32 -10.81 -9.93 6.28
N PRO A 33 -11.04 -10.28 4.99
CA PRO A 33 -12.13 -11.17 4.59
C PRO A 33 -12.04 -12.54 5.29
N ASP A 34 -13.20 -13.11 5.63
CA ASP A 34 -13.29 -14.40 6.32
C ASP A 34 -12.85 -15.58 5.42
N GLU A 35 -12.83 -15.35 4.11
CA GLU A 35 -12.42 -16.31 3.09
C GLU A 35 -10.90 -16.50 3.01
N MET A 36 -10.11 -15.63 3.67
CA MET A 36 -8.66 -15.73 3.66
C MET A 36 -8.18 -16.90 4.52
N PRO A 37 -7.30 -17.77 3.99
CA PRO A 37 -6.82 -18.93 4.74
C PRO A 37 -5.92 -18.50 5.92
N GLY A 38 -6.02 -19.20 7.04
CA GLY A 38 -5.24 -18.90 8.24
C GLY A 38 -5.87 -17.80 9.11
N SER A 39 -5.05 -17.11 9.91
CA SER A 39 -5.57 -16.10 10.84
C SER A 39 -5.60 -14.70 10.23
N LYS A 40 -6.61 -13.89 10.57
CA LYS A 40 -6.68 -12.48 10.18
C LYS A 40 -5.44 -11.70 10.63
N ARG A 41 -4.95 -12.01 11.84
CA ARG A 41 -3.71 -11.49 12.43
C ARG A 41 -2.48 -11.75 11.54
N PHE A 42 -2.37 -12.95 10.96
CA PHE A 42 -1.29 -13.28 10.04
C PHE A 42 -1.31 -12.36 8.82
N TRP A 43 -2.47 -12.19 8.19
CA TRP A 43 -2.59 -11.32 7.01
C TRP A 43 -2.31 -9.85 7.33
N THR A 44 -2.73 -9.35 8.50
CA THR A 44 -2.41 -7.99 8.96
C THR A 44 -0.90 -7.79 9.13
N TYR A 45 -0.18 -8.74 9.73
CA TYR A 45 1.28 -8.63 9.87
C TYR A 45 2.01 -8.83 8.55
N ALA A 46 1.54 -9.74 7.70
CA ALA A 46 2.13 -9.98 6.38
C ALA A 46 2.01 -8.73 5.49
N SER A 47 0.83 -8.10 5.45
CA SER A 47 0.65 -6.85 4.71
C SER A 47 1.44 -5.70 5.34
N GLY A 48 1.51 -5.60 6.68
CA GLY A 48 2.33 -4.60 7.37
C GLY A 48 3.82 -4.73 7.06
N ALA A 49 4.34 -5.95 7.04
CA ALA A 49 5.73 -6.22 6.66
C ALA A 49 6.00 -5.83 5.20
N ALA A 50 5.07 -6.12 4.29
CA ALA A 50 5.15 -5.72 2.90
C ALA A 50 5.15 -4.19 2.75
N GLU A 51 4.22 -3.49 3.41
CA GLU A 51 4.12 -2.03 3.39
C GLU A 51 5.39 -1.37 3.92
N VAL A 52 5.92 -1.82 5.08
CA VAL A 52 7.14 -1.28 5.66
C VAL A 52 8.34 -1.51 4.74
N SER A 53 8.49 -2.72 4.22
CA SER A 53 9.60 -3.09 3.33
C SER A 53 9.58 -2.29 2.03
N ILE A 54 8.41 -2.16 1.40
CA ILE A 54 8.24 -1.40 0.17
C ILE A 54 8.44 0.11 0.44
N GLY A 55 7.87 0.64 1.52
CA GLY A 55 7.99 2.04 1.92
C GLY A 55 9.44 2.46 2.16
N ALA A 56 10.24 1.60 2.80
CA ALA A 56 11.68 1.81 2.96
C ALA A 56 12.43 1.68 1.63
N ALA A 57 12.12 0.66 0.82
CA ALA A 57 12.77 0.42 -0.46
C ALA A 57 12.51 1.51 -1.52
N VAL A 58 11.40 2.27 -1.42
CA VAL A 58 11.14 3.44 -2.27
C VAL A 58 12.16 4.57 -2.04
N LEU A 59 12.69 4.69 -0.82
CA LEU A 59 13.64 5.75 -0.48
C LEU A 59 15.03 5.50 -1.09
N VAL A 60 15.40 4.21 -1.27
CA VAL A 60 16.68 3.81 -1.84
C VAL A 60 16.66 3.93 -3.38
N PRO A 61 17.49 4.79 -4.00
CA PRO A 61 17.42 5.05 -5.44
C PRO A 61 17.53 3.80 -6.33
N ARG A 62 18.37 2.84 -5.91
CA ARG A 62 18.61 1.58 -6.65
C ARG A 62 17.41 0.64 -6.69
N THR A 63 16.50 0.70 -5.72
CA THR A 63 15.33 -0.18 -5.61
C THR A 63 14.02 0.54 -5.90
N ARG A 64 14.03 1.88 -5.93
CA ARG A 64 12.84 2.73 -6.06
C ARG A 64 11.91 2.33 -7.19
N ARG A 65 12.45 2.04 -8.38
CA ARG A 65 11.63 1.69 -9.55
C ARG A 65 10.83 0.42 -9.32
N THR A 66 11.48 -0.64 -8.81
CA THR A 66 10.83 -1.91 -8.48
C THR A 66 9.88 -1.74 -7.30
N ALA A 67 10.32 -1.08 -6.23
CA ALA A 67 9.52 -0.85 -5.03
C ALA A 67 8.24 -0.06 -5.34
N ALA A 68 8.31 0.98 -6.18
CA ALA A 68 7.14 1.74 -6.58
C ALA A 68 6.17 0.90 -7.47
N GLY A 69 6.69 -0.04 -8.27
CA GLY A 69 5.85 -1.02 -8.97
C GLY A 69 5.15 -1.98 -7.99
N LEU A 70 5.87 -2.48 -6.99
CA LEU A 70 5.31 -3.32 -5.93
C LEU A 70 4.28 -2.57 -5.07
N ALA A 71 4.48 -1.28 -4.81
CA ALA A 71 3.51 -0.44 -4.12
C ALA A 71 2.18 -0.37 -4.88
N ALA A 72 2.23 -0.17 -6.21
CA ALA A 72 1.03 -0.18 -7.05
C ALA A 72 0.32 -1.55 -6.99
N ALA A 73 1.07 -2.65 -7.08
CA ALA A 73 0.51 -4.00 -6.97
C ALA A 73 -0.10 -4.25 -5.59
N LEU A 74 0.56 -3.83 -4.52
CA LEU A 74 0.07 -3.95 -3.15
C LEU A 74 -1.26 -3.24 -2.96
N PHE A 75 -1.39 -2.00 -3.46
CA PHE A 75 -2.65 -1.26 -3.39
C PHE A 75 -3.80 -2.02 -4.07
N VAL A 76 -3.55 -2.65 -5.21
CA VAL A 76 -4.54 -3.53 -5.86
C VAL A 76 -4.88 -4.74 -5.00
N VAL A 77 -3.87 -5.41 -4.43
CA VAL A 77 -4.05 -6.61 -3.60
C VAL A 77 -4.86 -6.33 -2.33
N VAL A 78 -4.71 -5.16 -1.71
CA VAL A 78 -5.47 -4.80 -0.50
C VAL A 78 -6.85 -4.21 -0.81
N PHE A 79 -7.21 -3.98 -2.08
CA PHE A 79 -8.52 -3.45 -2.47
C PHE A 79 -9.70 -4.30 -1.97
N PRO A 80 -9.69 -5.64 -2.07
CA PRO A 80 -10.78 -6.47 -1.54
C PRO A 80 -11.02 -6.27 -0.04
N ALA A 81 -9.98 -6.07 0.76
CA ALA A 81 -10.12 -5.77 2.19
C ALA A 81 -10.79 -4.41 2.43
N ASN A 82 -10.47 -3.39 1.61
CA ASN A 82 -11.14 -2.08 1.68
C ASN A 82 -12.62 -2.15 1.26
N VAL A 83 -12.96 -3.01 0.29
CA VAL A 83 -14.36 -3.28 -0.09
C VAL A 83 -15.08 -4.02 1.04
N ASN A 84 -14.44 -5.03 1.63
CA ASN A 84 -15.00 -5.81 2.74
C ASN A 84 -15.30 -4.93 3.97
N MET A 85 -14.45 -3.95 4.25
CA MET A 85 -14.67 -2.96 5.32
C MET A 85 -16.00 -2.22 5.18
N ILE A 86 -16.48 -1.90 3.97
CA ILE A 86 -17.79 -1.25 3.78
C ILE A 86 -18.92 -2.15 4.26
N ARG A 87 -18.84 -3.45 3.95
CA ARG A 87 -19.84 -4.44 4.39
C ARG A 87 -19.84 -4.57 5.91
N LEU A 88 -18.66 -4.70 6.51
CA LEU A 88 -18.49 -4.93 7.95
C LEU A 88 -18.79 -3.69 8.81
N TRP A 89 -18.71 -2.49 8.23
CA TRP A 89 -18.91 -1.24 8.95
C TRP A 89 -20.29 -0.63 8.73
N VAL A 90 -21.25 -1.39 8.17
CA VAL A 90 -22.61 -0.93 7.92
C VAL A 90 -23.34 -0.42 9.16
N ASP A 91 -23.03 -0.95 10.34
CA ASP A 91 -23.64 -0.55 11.62
C ASP A 91 -22.75 0.38 12.48
N LYS A 92 -21.62 0.85 11.94
CA LYS A 92 -20.69 1.74 12.66
C LYS A 92 -21.16 3.20 12.62
N SER A 93 -20.46 4.07 13.36
CA SER A 93 -20.74 5.50 13.36
C SER A 93 -20.62 6.12 11.95
N PRO A 94 -21.34 7.21 11.64
CA PRO A 94 -21.24 7.88 10.34
C PRO A 94 -19.81 8.22 9.93
N LEU A 95 -18.97 8.63 10.89
CA LEU A 95 -17.55 8.90 10.66
C LEU A 95 -16.79 7.68 10.13
N LEU A 96 -16.98 6.51 10.76
CA LEU A 96 -16.31 5.28 10.33
C LEU A 96 -16.81 4.84 8.96
N LYS A 97 -18.11 4.94 8.67
CA LYS A 97 -18.65 4.68 7.32
C LYS A 97 -18.02 5.60 6.27
N SER A 98 -17.91 6.89 6.55
CA SER A 98 -17.27 7.85 5.64
C SER A 98 -15.80 7.50 5.37
N ILE A 99 -15.04 7.07 6.39
CA ILE A 99 -13.67 6.58 6.22
C ILE A 99 -13.64 5.35 5.31
N ALA A 100 -14.57 4.40 5.51
CA ALA A 100 -14.63 3.20 4.69
C ALA A 100 -14.88 3.51 3.21
N TRP A 101 -15.84 4.39 2.94
CA TRP A 101 -16.15 4.86 1.59
C TRP A 101 -15.02 5.66 0.96
N ALA A 102 -14.36 6.55 1.72
CA ALA A 102 -13.26 7.37 1.21
C ALA A 102 -12.03 6.55 0.78
N ARG A 103 -11.80 5.39 1.40
CA ARG A 103 -10.67 4.52 1.07
C ARG A 103 -10.71 3.94 -0.33
N LEU A 104 -11.90 3.67 -0.88
CA LEU A 104 -12.02 3.13 -2.23
C LEU A 104 -11.51 4.10 -3.32
N PRO A 105 -12.04 5.34 -3.46
CA PRO A 105 -11.56 6.27 -4.46
C PRO A 105 -10.12 6.72 -4.18
N LEU A 106 -9.67 6.74 -2.92
CA LEU A 106 -8.30 7.10 -2.55
C LEU A 106 -7.25 6.11 -3.10
N GLN A 107 -7.61 4.87 -3.41
CA GLN A 107 -6.66 3.95 -4.03
C GLN A 107 -6.21 4.39 -5.42
N ILE A 108 -7.08 5.02 -6.21
CA ILE A 108 -6.77 5.47 -7.57
C ILE A 108 -5.58 6.45 -7.58
N PRO A 109 -5.60 7.57 -6.83
CA PRO A 109 -4.46 8.47 -6.78
C PRO A 109 -3.23 7.83 -6.11
N MET A 110 -3.38 6.87 -5.20
CA MET A 110 -2.24 6.14 -4.61
C MET A 110 -1.53 5.26 -5.63
N ILE A 111 -2.27 4.51 -6.44
CA ILE A 111 -1.73 3.72 -7.56
C ILE A 111 -1.09 4.67 -8.59
N GLY A 112 -1.78 5.76 -8.94
CA GLY A 112 -1.24 6.79 -9.84
C GLY A 112 0.08 7.36 -9.34
N LEU A 113 0.16 7.73 -8.06
CA LEU A 113 1.37 8.20 -7.40
C LEU A 113 2.50 7.17 -7.48
N ALA A 114 2.21 5.90 -7.18
CA ALA A 114 3.19 4.82 -7.28
C ALA A 114 3.73 4.67 -8.71
N LEU A 115 2.86 4.72 -9.73
CA LEU A 115 3.28 4.65 -11.12
C LEU A 115 4.08 5.88 -11.57
N LEU A 116 3.76 7.08 -11.08
CA LEU A 116 4.54 8.30 -11.32
C LEU A 116 5.94 8.21 -10.70
N VAL A 117 6.04 7.74 -9.46
CA VAL A 117 7.34 7.49 -8.80
C VAL A 117 8.13 6.42 -9.55
N ARG A 118 7.48 5.35 -10.03
CA ARG A 118 8.15 4.32 -10.84
C ARG A 118 8.71 4.90 -12.15
N ARG A 119 7.94 5.73 -12.86
CA ARG A 119 8.35 6.33 -14.14
C ARG A 119 9.53 7.27 -14.00
N GLY A 120 9.58 8.05 -12.93
CA GLY A 120 10.69 8.98 -12.67
C GLY A 120 11.94 8.34 -12.06
N ALA A 121 11.90 7.05 -11.70
CA ALA A 121 13.04 6.36 -11.11
C ALA A 121 14.03 5.87 -12.19
N PRO A 122 15.35 5.92 -11.92
CA PRO A 122 16.37 5.43 -12.85
C PRO A 122 16.09 3.99 -13.30
N LYS A 123 16.32 3.69 -14.58
CA LYS A 123 16.34 2.30 -15.07
C LYS A 123 17.56 1.58 -14.48
N ARG A 124 17.43 0.27 -14.22
CA ARG A 124 18.57 -0.56 -13.79
C ARG A 124 19.50 -0.74 -15.00
N GLU A 125 20.81 -0.74 -14.80
CA GLU A 125 21.82 -1.02 -15.83
C GLU A 125 21.59 -2.37 -16.55
N THR A 126 21.06 -3.36 -15.83
CA THR A 126 20.70 -4.67 -16.38
C THR A 126 19.50 -4.63 -17.34
N ASP A 127 18.65 -3.59 -17.30
CA ASP A 127 17.55 -3.41 -18.25
C ASP A 127 18.05 -2.81 -19.59
N GLN A 128 19.26 -2.24 -19.64
CA GLN A 128 19.82 -1.66 -20.88
C GLN A 128 20.46 -2.73 -21.76
N THR A 129 21.24 -3.65 -21.18
CA THR A 129 21.93 -4.75 -21.88
C THR A 129 21.00 -5.81 -22.48
N ALA A 130 19.72 -5.85 -22.10
CA ALA A 130 18.73 -6.77 -22.68
C ALA A 130 17.99 -6.18 -23.89
N THR A 131 18.25 -4.93 -24.25
CA THR A 131 17.59 -4.23 -25.37
C THR A 131 18.55 -3.85 -26.52
N ASP A 132 19.83 -4.17 -26.36
CA ASP A 132 20.90 -3.99 -27.36
C ASP A 132 21.26 -5.35 -28.00
#